data_AF-A0A0B2S4M3-F1
#
_entry.id   AF-A0A0B2S4M3-F1
#
_cell.length_a   1.000
_cell.length_b   1.000
_cell.length_c   1.000
_cell.angle_alpha   90.00
_cell.angle_beta   90.00
_cell.angle_gamma   90.00
#
_symmetry.space_group_name_H-M   'P 1'
#
loop_
_entity.id
_entity.type
_entity.pdbx_description
1 polymer ?
#
loop_
_entity_poly.entity_id
_entity_poly.type
_entity_poly.pdbx_seq_one_letter_code
_entity_poly.pdbx_strand_id
1 'polypeptide(L)'
;MTMRWLIEGSQSGDSMVFHFSGHGTLEMNMYGDEIDGFDEAICPVDYEEQGKILDDEINAAIVRPLPRGAKFHAFIDACHSGTVLGLAFVCKMNREGYNTWEDQTSVDTCM
;
A
#
# COMPACT_ATOMS: atom_id res chain seq x y z
N MET A 1 13.19 8.75 -2.58
CA MET A 1 12.61 10.03 -2.09
C MET A 1 11.14 10.05 -2.49
N THR A 2 10.36 9.20 -1.81
CA THR A 2 9.09 8.72 -2.36
C THR A 2 7.95 9.41 -1.62
N MET A 3 6.96 9.92 -2.36
CA MET A 3 5.58 10.35 -2.01
C MET A 3 5.29 11.14 -0.70
N ARG A 4 6.26 11.40 0.17
CA ARG A 4 6.12 12.05 1.49
C ARG A 4 5.50 13.43 1.42
N TRP A 5 5.77 14.16 0.34
CA TRP A 5 5.20 15.50 0.12
C TRP A 5 3.67 15.50 0.21
N LEU A 6 3.02 14.36 -0.09
CA LEU A 6 1.57 14.23 -0.10
C LEU A 6 0.96 14.29 1.31
N ILE A 7 1.70 13.85 2.33
CA ILE A 7 1.25 13.83 3.73
C ILE A 7 2.00 14.85 4.60
N GLU A 8 3.02 15.49 4.06
CA GLU A 8 3.81 16.50 4.75
C GLU A 8 2.94 17.69 5.16
N GLY A 9 2.96 18.01 6.46
CA GLY A 9 2.18 19.11 7.02
C GLY A 9 0.68 18.82 7.20
N SER A 10 0.21 17.60 6.90
CA SER A 10 -1.18 17.20 7.17
C SER A 10 -1.50 17.25 8.67
N GLN A 11 -2.76 17.54 8.99
CA GLN A 11 -3.27 17.69 10.35
C GLN A 11 -4.57 16.90 10.53
N SER A 12 -4.98 16.73 11.78
CA SER A 12 -6.26 16.10 12.11
C SER A 12 -7.41 16.82 11.40
N GLY A 13 -8.22 16.08 10.64
CA GLY A 13 -9.33 16.61 9.86
C GLY A 13 -9.03 16.78 8.37
N ASP A 14 -7.75 16.76 7.96
CA ASP A 14 -7.37 16.84 6.56
C ASP A 14 -7.72 15.55 5.79
N SER A 15 -7.87 15.69 4.48
CA SER A 15 -8.17 14.57 3.57
C SER A 15 -7.29 14.67 2.33
N MET A 16 -6.48 13.65 2.10
CA MET A 16 -5.57 13.55 0.97
C MET A 16 -6.04 12.44 0.04
N VAL A 17 -5.85 12.64 -1.26
CA VAL A 17 -6.20 11.67 -2.30
C VAL A 17 -4.93 11.28 -3.06
N PHE A 18 -4.72 9.98 -3.21
CA PHE A 18 -3.73 9.39 -4.09
C PHE A 18 -4.44 8.54 -5.13
N HIS A 19 -4.06 8.71 -6.39
CA HIS A 19 -4.57 7.89 -7.48
C HIS A 19 -3.39 7.41 -8.32
N PHE A 20 -3.30 6.10 -8.50
CA PHE A 20 -2.34 5.46 -9.36
C PHE A 20 -3.07 4.54 -10.34
N SER A 21 -2.72 4.63 -11.61
CA SER A 21 -3.18 3.71 -12.65
C SER A 21 -1.98 3.33 -13.51
N GLY A 22 -1.70 2.04 -13.63
CA GLY A 22 -0.49 1.55 -14.29
C GLY A 22 -0.19 0.09 -13.98
N HIS A 23 1.07 -0.29 -14.16
CA HIS A 23 1.53 -1.64 -13.85
C HIS A 23 1.79 -1.81 -12.36
N GLY A 24 1.22 -2.89 -11.82
CA GLY A 24 1.60 -3.46 -10.53
C GLY A 24 2.11 -4.88 -10.74
N THR A 25 2.99 -5.31 -9.87
CA THR A 25 3.76 -6.55 -10.00
C THR A 25 4.05 -7.13 -8.61
N LEU A 26 4.48 -8.38 -8.59
CA LEU A 26 4.94 -9.07 -7.40
C LEU A 26 6.46 -9.21 -7.49
N GLU A 27 7.15 -8.87 -6.42
CA GLU A 27 8.57 -9.14 -6.24
C GLU A 27 8.76 -10.28 -5.24
N MET A 28 9.76 -11.11 -5.46
CA MET A 28 10.01 -12.20 -4.50
C MET A 28 10.56 -11.59 -3.21
N ASN A 29 9.84 -11.76 -2.11
CA ASN A 29 10.24 -11.18 -0.83
C ASN A 29 11.55 -11.84 -0.35
N MET A 30 12.58 -11.02 -0.15
CA MET A 30 13.92 -11.48 0.25
C MET A 30 14.11 -11.56 1.78
N TYR A 31 13.16 -11.03 2.55
CA TYR A 31 13.22 -10.88 4.01
C TYR A 31 12.18 -11.71 4.77
N GLY A 32 11.14 -12.21 4.08
CA GLY A 32 10.20 -13.22 4.57
C GLY A 32 9.15 -12.70 5.55
N ASP A 33 8.81 -11.42 5.48
CA ASP A 33 7.80 -10.76 6.30
C ASP A 33 6.37 -10.90 5.76
N GLU A 34 6.16 -11.33 4.51
CA GLU A 34 4.81 -11.54 3.96
C GLU A 34 4.33 -13.02 3.95
N ILE A 35 3.02 -13.24 4.16
CA ILE A 35 2.39 -14.58 4.28
C ILE A 35 2.59 -15.42 3.01
N ASP A 36 2.51 -14.81 1.84
CA ASP A 36 2.63 -15.50 0.55
C ASP A 36 4.05 -15.45 -0.03
N GLY A 37 4.94 -14.66 0.58
CA GLY A 37 6.34 -14.51 0.21
C GLY A 37 6.58 -13.58 -0.99
N PHE A 38 5.66 -12.68 -1.32
CA PHE A 38 5.80 -11.76 -2.47
C PHE A 38 5.37 -10.32 -2.19
N ASP A 39 6.34 -9.40 -2.13
CA ASP A 39 6.04 -7.98 -1.97
C ASP A 39 5.29 -7.42 -3.20
N GLU A 40 4.19 -6.73 -2.96
CA GLU A 40 3.53 -5.96 -4.02
C GLU A 40 4.34 -4.71 -4.38
N ALA A 41 4.37 -4.39 -5.67
CA ALA A 41 5.05 -3.20 -6.15
C ALA A 41 4.29 -2.49 -7.26
N ILE A 42 4.39 -1.16 -7.28
CA ILE A 42 4.01 -0.35 -8.45
C ILE A 42 5.24 -0.08 -9.31
N CYS A 43 5.04 0.00 -10.63
CA CYS A 43 6.11 0.25 -11.59
C CYS A 43 6.04 1.70 -12.09
N PRO A 44 6.96 2.60 -11.65
CA PRO A 44 7.21 3.88 -12.30
C PRO A 44 7.60 3.71 -13.78
N VAL A 45 7.61 4.80 -14.52
CA VAL A 45 7.97 4.77 -15.95
C VAL A 45 9.42 4.32 -16.19
N ASP A 46 10.31 4.57 -15.23
CA ASP A 46 11.75 4.29 -15.24
C ASP A 46 12.12 3.09 -14.37
N TYR A 47 11.16 2.21 -14.05
CA TYR A 47 11.37 1.09 -13.12
C TYR A 47 12.47 0.10 -13.54
N GLU A 48 12.79 0.00 -14.83
CA GLU A 48 13.89 -0.84 -15.33
C GLU A 48 15.27 -0.30 -14.93
N GLU A 49 15.40 1.01 -14.72
CA GLU A 49 16.66 1.67 -14.37
C GLU A 49 16.72 2.07 -12.89
N GLN A 50 15.61 2.58 -12.35
CA GLN A 50 15.53 3.13 -10.98
C GLN A 50 14.86 2.17 -9.98
N GLY A 51 14.33 1.05 -10.47
CA GLY A 51 13.62 0.08 -9.64
C GLY A 51 12.13 0.38 -9.47
N LYS A 52 11.43 -0.61 -8.93
CA LYS A 52 10.01 -0.55 -8.59
C LYS A 52 9.84 0.14 -7.23
N ILE A 53 8.60 0.54 -6.91
CA ILE A 53 8.27 1.05 -5.58
C ILE A 53 7.48 -0.03 -4.85
N LEU A 54 8.08 -0.60 -3.80
CA LEU A 54 7.45 -1.63 -2.97
C LEU A 54 6.35 -1.02 -2.09
N ASP A 55 5.34 -1.82 -1.76
CA ASP A 55 4.25 -1.48 -0.84
C ASP A 55 4.77 -0.99 0.52
N ASP A 56 5.85 -1.59 1.01
CA ASP A 56 6.47 -1.30 2.29
C ASP A 56 7.10 0.12 2.31
N GLU A 57 7.64 0.55 1.16
CA GLU A 57 8.09 1.94 0.96
C GLU A 57 6.91 2.92 0.95
N ILE A 58 5.79 2.54 0.33
CA ILE A 58 4.57 3.36 0.28
C ILE A 58 3.99 3.50 1.69
N ASN A 59 3.92 2.40 2.43
CA ASN A 59 3.45 2.35 3.80
C ASN A 59 4.30 3.23 4.72
N ALA A 60 5.63 3.09 4.65
CA ALA A 60 6.56 3.90 5.44
C ALA A 60 6.55 5.39 5.06
N ALA A 61 6.28 5.72 3.79
CA ALA A 61 6.22 7.10 3.31
C ALA A 61 4.89 7.81 3.62
N ILE A 62 3.77 7.07 3.63
CA ILE A 62 2.41 7.64 3.65
C ILE A 62 1.59 7.16 4.85
N VAL A 63 1.48 5.85 5.04
CA VAL A 63 0.55 5.24 6.02
C VAL A 63 1.05 5.40 7.45
N ARG A 64 2.27 4.93 7.77
CA ARG A 64 2.87 5.05 9.12
C ARG A 64 2.94 6.49 9.64
N PRO A 65 3.33 7.51 8.83
CA PRO A 65 3.40 8.89 9.29
C PRO A 65 2.07 9.65 9.28
N LEU A 66 0.96 9.04 8.84
CA LEU A 66 -0.33 9.73 8.75
C LEU A 66 -0.80 10.19 10.14
N PRO A 67 -1.08 11.48 10.35
CA PRO A 67 -1.49 11.98 11.66
C PRO A 67 -2.89 11.48 12.02
N ARG A 68 -3.08 11.20 13.31
CA ARG A 68 -4.38 10.76 13.83
C ARG A 68 -5.46 11.78 13.49
N GLY A 69 -6.55 11.29 12.89
CA GLY A 69 -7.70 12.12 12.51
C GLY A 69 -7.62 12.67 11.07
N ALA A 70 -6.49 12.55 10.38
CA ALA A 70 -6.42 12.76 8.94
C ALA A 70 -6.96 11.53 8.19
N LYS A 71 -7.35 11.73 6.93
CA LYS A 71 -7.82 10.68 6.03
C LYS A 71 -6.94 10.62 4.80
N PHE A 72 -6.57 9.41 4.41
CA PHE A 72 -5.86 9.14 3.17
C PHE A 72 -6.72 8.22 2.31
N HIS A 73 -7.10 8.70 1.14
CA HIS A 73 -7.90 7.97 0.17
C HIS A 73 -7.01 7.57 -1.00
N ALA A 74 -6.79 6.27 -1.17
CA ALA A 74 -6.02 5.75 -2.29
C ALA A 74 -6.92 5.00 -3.27
N PHE A 75 -6.71 5.25 -4.54
CA PHE A 75 -7.35 4.54 -5.64
C PHE A 75 -6.25 3.96 -6.52
N ILE A 76 -6.12 2.63 -6.50
CA ILE A 76 -5.05 1.93 -7.22
C ILE A 76 -5.67 1.05 -8.29
N ASP A 77 -5.54 1.48 -9.55
CA ASP A 77 -5.95 0.73 -10.73
C ASP A 77 -4.73 0.05 -11.36
N ALA A 78 -4.35 -1.07 -10.76
CA ALA A 78 -3.21 -1.88 -11.19
C ALA A 78 -3.46 -3.37 -10.88
N CYS A 79 -2.74 -4.26 -11.55
CA CYS A 79 -2.68 -5.67 -11.15
C CYS A 79 -1.95 -5.80 -9.81
N HIS A 80 -2.31 -6.79 -8.99
CA HIS A 80 -1.66 -7.02 -7.68
C HIS A 80 -1.68 -5.78 -6.76
N SER A 81 -2.79 -5.04 -6.75
CA SER A 81 -2.92 -3.77 -6.00
C SER A 81 -3.61 -3.90 -4.65
N GLY A 82 -4.09 -5.10 -4.29
CA GLY A 82 -4.99 -5.30 -3.13
C GLY A 82 -4.36 -4.94 -1.79
N THR A 83 -3.05 -5.09 -1.69
CA THR A 83 -2.25 -4.96 -0.47
C THR A 83 -1.10 -3.97 -0.60
N VAL A 84 -1.01 -3.23 -1.72
CA VAL A 84 0.05 -2.27 -2.06
C VAL A 84 0.23 -1.08 -1.10
N LEU A 85 -0.62 -0.98 -0.08
CA LEU A 85 -0.51 0.00 1.00
C LEU A 85 -0.08 -0.60 2.34
N GLY A 86 0.10 -1.91 2.45
CA GLY A 86 0.39 -2.61 3.70
C GLY A 86 -0.65 -2.35 4.79
N LEU A 87 -1.95 -2.48 4.46
CA LEU A 87 -3.02 -2.20 5.42
C LEU A 87 -3.38 -3.45 6.24
N ALA A 88 -3.42 -3.27 7.56
CA ALA A 88 -3.80 -4.30 8.54
C ALA A 88 -5.16 -4.98 8.29
N PHE A 89 -6.11 -4.31 7.64
CA PHE A 89 -7.46 -4.83 7.44
C PHE A 89 -7.87 -4.70 5.98
N VAL A 90 -8.29 -5.84 5.41
CA VAL A 90 -8.73 -5.91 4.01
C VAL A 90 -10.19 -6.34 3.97
N CYS A 91 -10.99 -5.57 3.24
CA CYS A 91 -12.38 -5.91 2.94
C CYS A 91 -12.46 -6.47 1.53
N LYS A 92 -12.91 -7.72 1.39
CA LYS A 92 -13.17 -8.35 0.10
C LYS A 92 -14.67 -8.44 -0.11
N MET A 93 -15.12 -8.07 -1.31
CA MET A 93 -16.51 -8.23 -1.72
C MET A 93 -16.62 -9.45 -2.65
N ASN A 94 -17.50 -10.39 -2.31
CA ASN A 94 -17.75 -11.54 -3.16
C ASN A 94 -18.65 -11.17 -4.36
N ARG A 95 -18.80 -12.08 -5.33
CA ARG A 95 -19.62 -11.84 -6.54
C ARG A 95 -21.11 -11.59 -6.24
N GLU A 96 -21.58 -11.96 -5.06
CA GLU A 96 -22.96 -11.79 -4.60
C GLU A 96 -23.16 -10.46 -3.86
N GLY A 97 -22.08 -9.68 -3.64
CA GLY A 97 -22.12 -8.39 -2.96
C GLY A 97 -21.92 -8.46 -1.45
N TYR A 98 -21.56 -9.61 -0.89
CA TYR A 98 -21.26 -9.75 0.54
C TYR A 98 -19.81 -9.36 0.83
N ASN A 99 -19.61 -8.60 1.91
CA ASN A 99 -18.30 -8.17 2.37
C ASN A 99 -17.77 -9.10 3.46
N THR A 100 -16.50 -9.50 3.33
CA THR A 100 -15.74 -10.25 4.33
C THR A 100 -14.51 -9.45 4.72
N TRP A 101 -14.27 -9.31 6.02
CA TRP A 101 -13.09 -8.65 6.57
C TRP A 101 -12.03 -9.69 6.94
N GLU A 102 -10.80 -9.42 6.52
CA GLU A 102 -9.61 -10.20 6.84
C GLU A 102 -8.66 -9.31 7.65
N ASP A 103 -8.12 -9.86 8.73
CA ASP A 103 -7.07 -9.24 9.54
C ASP A 103 -5.72 -9.76 9.06
N GLN A 104 -4.86 -8.84 8.62
CA GLN A 104 -3.52 -9.08 8.10
C GLN A 104 -2.44 -8.56 9.06
N THR A 105 -2.77 -8.24 10.32
CA THR A 105 -1.78 -7.78 11.32
C THR A 105 -0.80 -8.87 11.78
N SER A 106 -1.12 -10.15 11.56
CA SER A 106 -0.28 -11.29 11.98
C SER A 106 0.96 -11.51 11.11
N VAL A 107 1.26 -10.56 10.21
CA VAL A 107 2.26 -10.69 9.13
C VAL A 107 3.48 -9.84 9.45
N ASP A 108 3.26 -8.59 9.88
CA ASP A 108 4.32 -7.63 10.24
C ASP A 108 4.93 -7.82 11.65
N THR A 109 4.72 -8.97 12.32
CA THR A 109 5.12 -9.13 13.74
C THR A 109 6.56 -9.60 13.95
N CYS A 110 7.38 -9.73 12.92
CA CYS A 110 8.83 -9.93 13.06
C CYS A 110 9.58 -8.61 12.87
N MET A 111 9.66 -7.84 13.96
CA MET A 111 10.83 -6.98 14.21
C MET A 111 11.98 -7.81 14.78
#